data_AF-A0A4Q7QK95-F1
#
_entry.id   AF-A0A4Q7QK95-F1
#
_cell.length_a   1.000
_cell.length_b   1.000
_cell.length_c   1.000
_cell.angle_alpha   90.00
_cell.angle_beta   90.00
_cell.angle_gamma   90.00
#
_symmetry.space_group_name_H-M   'P 1'
#
loop_
_entity.id
_entity.type
_entity.pdbx_description
1 polymer ?
#
loop_
_entity_poly.entity_id
_entity_poly.type
_entity_poly.pdbx_seq_one_letter_code
_entity_poly.pdbx_strand_id
1 'polypeptide(L)'
;MADRPRAFLDACVLHGQLTTDVILTLAHARLLTPKWSAQVLEEVKRNRPEGLPAERIDARFARMNQVFPAAMTSEYEALVPEMQADEKDKHVLAAAIHSRATVLVTENTKDFWPSSAGRDAIKVERTSEFLNRLLKRSPDRVIAALDSMVARNRREPRTMPELIDVMASRLDLEGFAHTLNEVVPEHARGSHPRLQTAHAVQTATSGVVSPVDAAQQAPVQPAASKAVRTTGKEADRET
;
A
#
# COMPACT_ATOMS: atom_id res chain seq x y z
N MET A 1 7.33 22.88 8.29
CA MET A 1 6.84 22.15 7.10
C MET A 1 6.78 20.68 7.45
N ALA A 2 5.63 20.01 7.27
CA ALA A 2 5.54 18.58 7.56
C ALA A 2 6.52 17.80 6.65
N ASP A 3 7.36 16.95 7.25
CA ASP A 3 8.39 16.20 6.53
C ASP A 3 7.74 15.33 5.45
N ARG A 4 8.29 15.40 4.22
CA ARG A 4 7.76 14.65 3.08
C ARG A 4 8.57 13.38 2.96
N PRO A 5 7.94 12.21 2.74
CA PRO A 5 8.68 10.97 2.60
C PRO A 5 9.67 11.09 1.44
N ARG A 6 10.92 10.72 1.70
CA ARG A 6 11.92 10.45 0.66
C ARG A 6 11.70 8.99 0.25
N ALA A 7 11.21 8.79 -0.96
CA ALA A 7 10.78 7.48 -1.44
C ALA A 7 11.76 6.97 -2.48
N PHE A 8 12.47 5.89 -2.15
CA PHE A 8 13.27 5.17 -3.12
C PHE A 8 12.35 4.24 -3.93
N LEU A 9 12.37 4.38 -5.24
CA LEU A 9 11.51 3.65 -6.16
C LEU A 9 12.30 2.49 -6.75
N ASP A 10 11.86 1.27 -6.48
CA ASP A 10 12.42 0.06 -7.06
C ASP A 10 12.10 -0.04 -8.57
N ALA A 11 12.88 -0.84 -9.30
CA ALA A 11 12.68 -1.08 -10.72
C ALA A 11 11.27 -1.58 -11.00
N CYS A 12 10.73 -2.50 -10.19
CA CYS A 12 9.37 -3.04 -10.39
C CYS A 12 8.28 -1.96 -10.41
N VAL A 13 8.46 -0.87 -9.65
CA VAL A 13 7.55 0.29 -9.62
C VAL A 13 7.75 1.16 -10.86
N LEU A 14 9.00 1.37 -11.26
CA LEU A 14 9.35 2.22 -12.41
C LEU A 14 9.08 1.58 -13.78
N HIS A 15 8.81 0.29 -13.86
CA HIS A 15 8.33 -0.37 -15.09
C HIS A 15 6.93 0.14 -15.49
N GLY A 16 6.04 0.34 -14.53
CA GLY A 16 4.66 0.75 -14.77
C GLY A 16 4.58 2.21 -15.21
N GLN A 17 4.24 2.48 -16.47
CA GLN A 17 4.12 3.85 -16.98
C GLN A 17 3.10 4.69 -16.19
N LEU A 18 1.91 4.13 -15.92
CA LEU A 18 0.88 4.82 -15.13
C LEU A 18 1.31 5.00 -13.68
N THR A 19 1.83 3.93 -13.07
CA THR A 19 2.35 3.93 -11.69
C THR A 19 3.40 5.00 -11.49
N THR A 20 4.33 5.11 -12.43
CA THR A 20 5.37 6.14 -12.40
C THR A 20 4.78 7.53 -12.62
N ASP A 21 3.85 7.72 -13.57
CA ASP A 21 3.23 9.04 -13.78
C ASP A 21 2.45 9.49 -12.53
N VAL A 22 1.70 8.59 -11.88
CA VAL A 22 1.04 8.86 -10.60
C VAL A 22 2.07 9.30 -9.54
N ILE A 23 3.10 8.51 -9.28
CA ILE A 23 4.10 8.83 -8.25
C ILE A 23 4.82 10.14 -8.56
N LEU A 24 5.26 10.35 -9.81
CA LEU A 24 5.99 11.55 -10.19
C LEU A 24 5.09 12.79 -10.25
N THR A 25 3.80 12.63 -10.51
CA THR A 25 2.79 13.70 -10.33
C THR A 25 2.73 14.14 -8.88
N LEU A 26 2.62 13.18 -7.95
CA LEU A 26 2.58 13.50 -6.52
C LEU A 26 3.91 14.10 -6.04
N ALA A 27 5.03 13.65 -6.58
CA ALA A 27 6.34 14.26 -6.34
C ALA A 27 6.40 15.71 -6.83
N HIS A 28 5.93 15.99 -8.06
CA HIS A 28 5.84 17.35 -8.59
C HIS A 28 4.94 18.24 -7.72
N ALA A 29 3.83 17.68 -7.23
CA ALA A 29 2.95 18.34 -6.28
C ALA A 29 3.54 18.48 -4.87
N ARG A 30 4.82 18.11 -4.65
CA ARG A 30 5.55 18.21 -3.37
C ARG A 30 4.87 17.39 -2.26
N LEU A 31 4.42 16.18 -2.56
CA LEU A 31 3.89 15.23 -1.58
C LEU A 31 4.92 14.19 -1.15
N LEU A 32 5.91 13.90 -1.99
CA LEU A 32 7.07 13.06 -1.70
C LEU A 32 8.33 13.63 -2.41
N THR A 33 9.49 13.11 -2.05
CA THR A 33 10.75 13.36 -2.77
C THR A 33 11.22 12.02 -3.34
N PRO A 34 11.19 11.82 -4.68
CA PRO A 34 11.53 10.53 -5.26
C PRO A 34 13.05 10.34 -5.29
N LYS A 35 13.46 9.08 -5.22
CA LYS A 35 14.85 8.62 -5.32
C LYS A 35 14.93 7.38 -6.20
N TRP A 36 16.01 7.25 -6.97
CA TRP A 36 16.36 6.06 -7.76
C TRP A 36 17.87 6.04 -7.99
N SER A 37 18.43 4.89 -8.39
CA SER A 37 19.83 4.76 -8.81
C SER A 37 19.94 4.50 -10.31
N ALA A 38 21.14 4.70 -10.87
CA ALA A 38 21.42 4.34 -12.25
C ALA A 38 21.18 2.85 -12.50
N GLN A 39 21.60 1.98 -11.57
CA GLN A 39 21.40 0.55 -11.68
C GLN A 39 19.92 0.18 -11.80
N VAL A 40 19.05 0.73 -10.94
CA VAL A 40 17.59 0.53 -11.02
C VAL A 40 17.02 0.94 -12.37
N LEU A 41 17.44 2.10 -12.91
CA LEU A 41 16.99 2.53 -14.25
C LEU A 41 17.46 1.58 -15.35
N GLU A 42 18.69 1.07 -15.26
CA GLU A 42 19.19 0.04 -16.20
C GLU A 42 18.41 -1.27 -16.11
N GLU A 43 17.94 -1.67 -14.92
CA GLU A 43 17.07 -2.84 -14.78
C GLU A 43 15.74 -2.64 -15.49
N VAL A 44 15.14 -1.44 -15.36
CA VAL A 44 13.92 -1.07 -16.08
C VAL A 44 14.12 -1.10 -17.60
N LYS A 45 15.28 -0.65 -18.08
CA LYS A 45 15.63 -0.68 -19.50
C LYS A 45 15.84 -2.10 -20.02
N ARG A 46 16.51 -2.95 -19.24
CA ARG A 46 16.79 -4.35 -19.57
C ARG A 46 15.50 -5.17 -19.65
N ASN A 47 14.57 -4.93 -18.73
CA ASN A 47 13.32 -5.68 -18.59
C ASN A 47 12.11 -4.96 -19.23
N ARG A 48 12.36 -4.02 -20.15
CA ARG A 48 11.30 -3.32 -20.88
C ARG A 48 10.43 -4.29 -21.70
N PRO A 49 9.15 -3.98 -21.95
CA PRO A 49 8.29 -4.80 -22.79
C PRO A 49 8.88 -5.07 -24.17
N GLU A 50 8.62 -6.25 -24.70
CA GLU A 50 9.02 -6.61 -26.06
C GLU A 50 8.47 -5.62 -27.09
N GLY A 51 9.31 -5.25 -28.06
CA GLY A 51 8.96 -4.28 -29.09
C GLY A 51 9.00 -2.80 -28.64
N LEU A 52 9.24 -2.50 -27.36
CA LEU A 52 9.48 -1.12 -26.92
C LEU A 52 10.93 -0.71 -27.22
N PRO A 53 11.16 0.34 -28.04
CA PRO A 53 12.52 0.80 -28.34
C PRO A 53 13.22 1.33 -27.09
N ALA A 54 14.50 0.97 -26.91
CA ALA A 54 15.29 1.37 -25.75
C ALA A 54 15.40 2.90 -25.65
N GLU A 55 15.41 3.59 -26.80
CA GLU A 55 15.49 5.04 -26.93
C GLU A 55 14.28 5.74 -26.29
N ARG A 56 13.11 5.09 -26.27
CA ARG A 56 11.93 5.63 -25.58
C ARG A 56 12.07 5.57 -24.07
N ILE A 57 12.71 4.51 -23.56
CA ILE A 57 13.03 4.39 -22.13
C ILE A 57 14.09 5.43 -21.75
N ASP A 58 15.12 5.59 -22.57
CA ASP A 58 16.17 6.59 -22.35
C ASP A 58 15.62 8.02 -22.35
N ALA A 59 14.76 8.36 -23.31
CA ALA A 59 14.11 9.67 -23.36
C ALA A 59 13.24 9.93 -22.11
N ARG A 60 12.56 8.89 -21.61
CA ARG A 60 11.79 8.98 -20.36
C ARG A 60 12.71 9.22 -19.17
N PHE A 61 13.81 8.48 -19.02
CA PHE A 61 14.76 8.66 -17.92
C PHE A 61 15.43 10.03 -17.96
N ALA A 62 15.82 10.51 -19.14
CA ALA A 62 16.34 11.87 -19.32
C ALA A 62 15.35 12.91 -18.81
N ARG A 63 14.05 12.77 -19.15
CA ARG A 63 13.01 13.67 -18.65
C ARG A 63 12.82 13.56 -17.14
N MET A 64 12.83 12.36 -16.58
CA MET A 64 12.72 12.14 -15.13
C MET A 64 13.87 12.82 -14.38
N ASN A 65 15.12 12.62 -14.83
CA ASN A 65 16.31 13.24 -14.24
C ASN A 65 16.35 14.76 -14.43
N GLN A 66 15.82 15.27 -15.55
CA GLN A 66 15.69 16.71 -15.77
C GLN A 66 14.71 17.37 -14.79
N VAL A 67 13.56 16.72 -14.54
CA VAL A 67 12.53 17.26 -13.64
C VAL A 67 12.91 17.06 -12.17
N PHE A 68 13.60 15.97 -11.85
CA PHE A 68 14.02 15.61 -10.50
C PHE A 68 15.54 15.36 -10.43
N PRO A 69 16.37 16.42 -10.57
CA PRO A 69 17.83 16.27 -10.61
C PRO A 69 18.40 15.69 -9.30
N ALA A 70 17.73 15.95 -8.17
CA ALA A 70 18.11 15.41 -6.87
C ALA A 70 17.60 13.98 -6.61
N ALA A 71 16.92 13.33 -7.55
CA ALA A 71 16.41 11.97 -7.37
C ALA A 71 17.48 10.90 -7.58
N MET A 72 18.44 11.16 -8.47
CA MET A 72 19.52 10.22 -8.73
C MET A 72 20.39 10.03 -7.49
N THR A 73 20.62 8.77 -7.14
CA THR A 73 21.49 8.35 -6.04
C THR A 73 22.70 7.62 -6.64
N SER A 74 23.88 8.03 -6.21
CA SER A 74 25.18 7.47 -6.58
C SER A 74 25.98 7.16 -5.31
N GLU A 75 27.16 6.53 -5.46
CA GLU A 75 28.14 6.34 -4.37
C GLU A 75 27.63 5.48 -3.20
N TYR A 76 26.71 4.55 -3.47
CA TYR A 76 26.15 3.62 -2.49
C TYR A 76 26.81 2.23 -2.53
N GLU A 77 27.68 1.98 -3.51
CA GLU A 77 28.23 0.66 -3.84
C GLU A 77 28.96 0.02 -2.65
N ALA A 78 29.64 0.83 -1.83
CA ALA A 78 30.34 0.36 -0.63
C ALA A 78 29.40 -0.23 0.44
N LEU A 79 28.12 0.15 0.44
CA LEU A 79 27.13 -0.37 1.40
C LEU A 79 26.52 -1.71 0.93
N VAL A 80 26.59 -2.03 -0.36
CA VAL A 80 25.90 -3.20 -0.95
C VAL A 80 26.20 -4.51 -0.21
N PRO A 81 27.45 -4.84 0.16
CA PRO A 81 27.75 -6.10 0.84
C PRO A 81 27.10 -6.23 2.23
N GLU A 82 26.78 -5.11 2.88
CA GLU A 82 26.23 -5.05 4.24
C GLU A 82 24.70 -5.15 4.26
N MET A 83 24.04 -5.05 3.09
CA MET A 83 22.59 -4.99 3.00
C MET A 83 21.92 -6.33 3.27
N GLN A 84 20.89 -6.28 4.11
CA GLN A 84 20.00 -7.41 4.40
C GLN A 84 18.85 -7.42 3.40
N ALA A 85 19.13 -7.96 2.22
CA ALA A 85 18.16 -8.20 1.15
C ALA A 85 18.61 -9.40 0.32
N ASP A 86 17.73 -9.89 -0.57
CA ASP A 86 18.11 -10.85 -1.60
C ASP A 86 19.34 -10.36 -2.39
N GLU A 87 20.20 -11.28 -2.81
CA GLU A 87 21.52 -10.95 -3.38
C GLU A 87 21.42 -9.98 -4.57
N LYS A 88 20.41 -10.16 -5.43
CA LYS A 88 20.16 -9.30 -6.59
C LYS A 88 19.63 -7.91 -6.19
N ASP A 89 19.00 -7.78 -5.02
CA ASP A 89 18.25 -6.60 -4.56
C ASP A 89 19.02 -5.76 -3.52
N LYS A 90 20.16 -6.25 -3.03
CA LYS A 90 21.05 -5.51 -2.10
C LYS A 90 21.40 -4.10 -2.59
N HIS A 91 21.58 -3.95 -3.90
CA HIS A 91 21.90 -2.66 -4.51
C HIS A 91 20.76 -1.62 -4.35
N VAL A 92 19.50 -2.08 -4.39
CA VAL A 92 18.31 -1.25 -4.20
C VAL A 92 18.27 -0.73 -2.76
N LEU A 93 18.47 -1.63 -1.79
CA LEU A 93 18.45 -1.26 -0.37
C LEU A 93 19.61 -0.33 0.01
N ALA A 94 20.82 -0.61 -0.50
CA ALA A 94 22.00 0.24 -0.31
C ALA A 94 21.75 1.66 -0.80
N ALA A 95 21.24 1.80 -2.03
CA ALA A 95 20.92 3.11 -2.60
C ALA A 95 19.81 3.81 -1.81
N ALA A 96 18.79 3.08 -1.36
CA ALA A 96 17.72 3.64 -0.54
C ALA A 96 18.26 4.23 0.77
N ILE A 97 19.06 3.47 1.52
CA ILE A 97 19.68 3.92 2.78
C ILE A 97 20.65 5.08 2.53
N HIS A 98 21.53 4.97 1.53
CA HIS A 98 22.49 6.03 1.17
C HIS A 98 21.79 7.36 0.85
N SER A 99 20.68 7.30 0.10
CA SER A 99 19.86 8.47 -0.25
C SER A 99 19.06 9.05 0.92
N ARG A 100 19.18 8.44 2.11
CA ARG A 100 18.39 8.71 3.31
C ARG A 100 16.90 8.55 3.06
N ALA A 101 16.50 7.66 2.16
CA ALA A 101 15.10 7.39 1.91
C ALA A 101 14.43 6.93 3.21
N THR A 102 13.23 7.43 3.47
CA THR A 102 12.42 7.03 4.62
C THR A 102 11.54 5.83 4.29
N VAL A 103 11.37 5.55 2.99
CA VAL A 103 10.59 4.43 2.48
C VAL A 103 11.22 3.93 1.17
N LEU A 104 11.35 2.61 1.05
CA LEU A 104 11.56 1.88 -0.18
C LEU A 104 10.19 1.40 -0.69
N VAL A 105 9.83 1.78 -1.91
CA VAL A 105 8.57 1.37 -2.56
C VAL A 105 8.89 0.25 -3.53
N THR A 106 8.32 -0.93 -3.30
CA THR A 106 8.54 -2.14 -4.09
C THR A 106 7.34 -3.08 -3.98
N GLU A 107 7.07 -3.87 -5.02
CA GLU A 107 6.09 -4.95 -4.93
C GLU A 107 6.66 -6.25 -4.31
N ASN A 108 7.99 -6.34 -4.15
CA ASN A 108 8.68 -7.52 -3.65
C ASN A 108 9.14 -7.34 -2.19
N THR A 109 8.25 -6.87 -1.31
CA THR A 109 8.62 -6.46 0.06
C THR A 109 9.31 -7.56 0.88
N LYS A 110 9.04 -8.83 0.58
CA LYS A 110 9.65 -9.99 1.24
C LYS A 110 11.15 -10.18 0.95
N ASP A 111 11.66 -9.57 -0.12
CA ASP A 111 13.05 -9.67 -0.57
C ASP A 111 13.96 -8.68 0.20
N PHE A 112 13.38 -7.87 1.10
CA PHE A 112 14.07 -6.82 1.86
C PHE A 112 13.82 -6.98 3.37
N TRP A 113 14.91 -6.99 4.15
CA TRP A 113 14.87 -7.11 5.61
C TRP A 113 15.70 -6.00 6.28
N PRO A 114 15.36 -4.71 6.06
CA PRO A 114 16.13 -3.62 6.65
C PRO A 114 16.02 -3.63 8.18
N SER A 115 17.00 -2.98 8.82
CA SER A 115 16.92 -2.73 10.26
C SER A 115 15.65 -1.97 10.61
N SER A 116 15.04 -2.28 11.75
CA SER A 116 13.89 -1.54 12.27
C SER A 116 14.28 -0.26 13.01
N ALA A 117 15.57 -0.08 13.33
CA ALA A 117 16.08 1.06 14.08
C ALA A 117 17.51 1.46 13.67
N GLY A 118 17.92 2.67 14.05
CA GLY A 118 19.26 3.19 13.77
C GLY A 118 19.40 3.84 12.39
N ARG A 119 20.64 3.93 11.90
CA ARG A 119 20.99 4.65 10.66
C ARG A 119 20.37 4.01 9.41
N ASP A 120 20.21 2.70 9.42
CA ASP A 120 19.75 1.90 8.27
C ASP A 120 18.24 1.64 8.30
N ALA A 121 17.53 2.28 9.23
CA ALA A 121 16.10 2.12 9.38
C ALA A 121 15.34 2.75 8.20
N ILE A 122 14.61 1.90 7.48
CA ILE A 122 13.79 2.31 6.33
C ILE A 122 12.52 1.44 6.28
N LYS A 123 11.38 2.05 5.95
CA LYS A 123 10.14 1.31 5.70
C LYS A 123 10.19 0.66 4.31
N VAL A 124 9.68 -0.56 4.18
CA VAL A 124 9.42 -1.18 2.89
C VAL A 124 7.91 -1.28 2.72
N GLU A 125 7.36 -0.63 1.70
CA GLU A 125 5.92 -0.56 1.48
C GLU A 125 5.59 -0.96 0.03
N ARG A 126 4.44 -1.61 -0.17
CA ARG A 126 3.90 -1.79 -1.51
C ARG A 126 3.43 -0.45 -2.09
N THR A 127 3.31 -0.38 -3.41
CA THR A 127 2.95 0.87 -4.10
C THR A 127 1.60 1.41 -3.63
N SER A 128 0.57 0.57 -3.59
CA SER A 128 -0.77 0.98 -3.16
C SER A 128 -0.80 1.43 -1.70
N GLU A 129 -0.08 0.77 -0.80
CA GLU A 129 0.04 1.14 0.62
C GLU A 129 0.69 2.52 0.77
N PHE A 130 1.79 2.75 0.05
CA PHE A 130 2.48 4.03 0.05
C PHE A 130 1.58 5.17 -0.45
N LEU A 131 0.89 4.96 -1.58
CA LEU A 131 -0.02 5.94 -2.16
C LEU A 131 -1.23 6.22 -1.25
N ASN A 132 -1.80 5.18 -0.64
CA ASN A 132 -2.88 5.31 0.35
C ASN A 132 -2.44 6.12 1.57
N ARG A 133 -1.21 5.94 2.04
CA ARG A 133 -0.65 6.73 3.13
C ARG A 133 -0.49 8.21 2.75
N LEU A 134 -0.11 8.51 1.50
CA LEU A 134 -0.08 9.89 1.00
C LEU A 134 -1.48 10.49 0.92
N LEU A 135 -2.46 9.74 0.40
CA LEU A 135 -3.86 10.15 0.29
C LEU A 135 -4.47 10.44 1.66
N LYS A 136 -4.31 9.53 2.63
CA LYS A 136 -4.78 9.73 4.00
C LYS A 136 -4.17 10.98 4.66
N ARG A 137 -2.92 11.29 4.36
CA ARG A 137 -2.21 12.45 4.93
C ARG A 137 -2.64 13.78 4.29
N SER A 138 -3.01 13.78 3.01
CA SER A 138 -3.28 15.01 2.27
C SER A 138 -4.26 14.76 1.12
N PRO A 139 -5.53 14.41 1.41
CA PRO A 139 -6.49 13.92 0.43
C PRO A 139 -6.70 14.94 -0.70
N ASP A 140 -7.04 16.18 -0.35
CA ASP A 140 -7.30 17.26 -1.31
C ASP A 140 -6.11 17.50 -2.25
N ARG A 141 -4.88 17.43 -1.73
CA ARG A 141 -3.67 17.65 -2.54
C ARG A 141 -3.37 16.48 -3.46
N VAL A 142 -3.64 15.25 -3.04
CA VAL A 142 -3.49 14.08 -3.90
C VAL A 142 -4.54 14.12 -5.01
N ILE A 143 -5.80 14.36 -4.67
CA ILE A 143 -6.91 14.46 -5.64
C ILE A 143 -6.62 15.56 -6.67
N ALA A 144 -6.30 16.78 -6.21
CA ALA A 144 -5.99 17.89 -7.12
C ALA A 144 -4.78 17.63 -8.03
N ALA A 145 -3.77 16.90 -7.53
CA ALA A 145 -2.61 16.52 -8.33
C ALA A 145 -2.97 15.49 -9.40
N LEU A 146 -3.82 14.51 -9.08
CA LEU A 146 -4.33 13.52 -10.02
C LEU A 146 -5.29 14.13 -11.05
N ASP A 147 -6.15 15.08 -10.65
CA ASP A 147 -6.97 15.87 -11.58
C ASP A 147 -6.08 16.62 -12.59
N SER A 148 -5.02 17.26 -12.09
CA SER A 148 -4.04 17.94 -12.94
C SER A 148 -3.27 16.98 -13.85
N MET A 149 -3.13 15.70 -13.47
CA MET A 149 -2.51 14.66 -14.30
C MET A 149 -3.43 14.22 -15.43
N VAL A 150 -4.68 13.90 -15.14
CA VAL A 150 -5.60 13.45 -16.18
C VAL A 150 -5.97 14.60 -17.14
N ALA A 151 -6.04 15.84 -16.66
CA ALA A 151 -6.31 17.01 -17.51
C ALA A 151 -5.21 17.28 -18.55
N ARG A 152 -3.94 16.95 -18.26
CA ARG A 152 -2.82 17.11 -19.20
C ARG A 152 -2.61 15.91 -20.13
N ASN A 153 -3.33 14.82 -19.90
CA ASN A 153 -3.19 13.61 -20.70
C ASN A 153 -3.80 13.80 -22.10
N ARG A 154 -3.01 13.42 -23.11
CA ARG A 154 -3.43 13.44 -24.52
C ARG A 154 -4.23 12.19 -24.92
N ARG A 155 -4.12 11.12 -24.14
CA ARG A 155 -4.82 9.84 -24.30
C ARG A 155 -5.41 9.45 -22.95
N GLU A 156 -6.35 8.51 -22.94
CA GLU A 156 -6.92 7.98 -21.70
C GLU A 156 -5.83 7.49 -20.72
N PRO A 157 -6.04 7.64 -19.40
CA PRO A 157 -7.21 8.28 -18.76
C PRO A 157 -7.12 9.81 -18.78
N ARG A 158 -8.25 10.48 -19.07
CA ARG A 158 -8.39 11.95 -19.14
C ARG A 158 -9.33 12.51 -18.09
N THR A 159 -10.01 11.64 -17.35
CA THR A 159 -10.86 12.01 -16.21
C THR A 159 -10.50 11.19 -14.95
N MET A 160 -10.92 11.67 -13.78
CA MET A 160 -10.72 10.95 -12.52
C MET A 160 -11.40 9.56 -12.52
N PRO A 161 -12.67 9.39 -12.95
CA PRO A 161 -13.28 8.06 -13.07
C PRO A 161 -12.47 7.10 -13.94
N GLU A 162 -12.04 7.53 -15.13
CA GLU A 162 -11.23 6.71 -16.04
C GLU A 162 -9.90 6.31 -15.39
N LEU A 163 -9.25 7.24 -14.69
CA LEU A 163 -8.01 6.95 -13.98
C LEU A 163 -8.24 5.88 -12.92
N ILE A 164 -9.27 6.03 -12.10
CA ILE A 164 -9.62 5.05 -11.07
C ILE A 164 -9.89 3.68 -11.71
N ASP A 165 -10.63 3.63 -12.81
CA ASP A 165 -10.96 2.38 -13.51
C ASP A 165 -9.73 1.69 -14.11
N VAL A 166 -8.83 2.46 -14.73
CA VAL A 166 -7.56 1.93 -15.24
C VAL A 166 -6.68 1.45 -14.09
N MET A 167 -6.61 2.18 -12.98
CA MET A 167 -5.85 1.74 -11.79
C MET A 167 -6.44 0.48 -11.16
N ALA A 168 -7.77 0.34 -11.11
CA ALA A 168 -8.45 -0.84 -10.57
C ALA A 168 -8.11 -2.13 -11.34
N SER A 169 -7.73 -2.02 -12.62
CA SER A 169 -7.30 -3.15 -13.44
C SER A 169 -5.84 -3.58 -13.21
N ARG A 170 -5.07 -2.84 -12.40
CA ARG A 170 -3.63 -3.04 -12.18
C ARG A 170 -3.33 -3.46 -10.74
N LEU A 171 -2.67 -4.60 -10.56
CA LEU A 171 -2.43 -5.19 -9.23
C LEU A 171 -1.67 -4.28 -8.26
N ASP A 172 -0.72 -3.48 -8.76
CA ASP A 172 0.09 -2.55 -7.97
C ASP A 172 -0.68 -1.29 -7.53
N LEU A 173 -1.76 -0.94 -8.24
CA LEU A 173 -2.57 0.24 -8.00
C LEU A 173 -4.00 -0.07 -7.52
N GLU A 174 -4.45 -1.32 -7.55
CA GLU A 174 -5.82 -1.74 -7.23
C GLU A 174 -6.24 -1.27 -5.84
N GLY A 175 -5.39 -1.50 -4.83
CA GLY A 175 -5.65 -1.04 -3.46
C GLY A 175 -5.72 0.49 -3.33
N PHE A 176 -4.99 1.24 -4.17
CA PHE A 176 -5.06 2.70 -4.20
C PHE A 176 -6.31 3.18 -4.94
N ALA A 177 -6.70 2.51 -6.02
CA ALA A 177 -7.92 2.81 -6.76
C ALA A 177 -9.15 2.69 -5.86
N HIS A 178 -9.24 1.62 -5.06
CA HIS A 178 -10.32 1.45 -4.09
C HIS A 178 -10.42 2.62 -3.10
N THR A 179 -9.33 2.92 -2.40
CA THR A 179 -9.35 3.99 -1.39
C THR A 179 -9.60 5.37 -2.02
N LEU A 180 -9.03 5.63 -3.20
CA LEU A 180 -9.30 6.87 -3.93
C LEU A 180 -10.78 6.97 -4.31
N ASN A 181 -11.39 5.88 -4.79
CA ASN A 181 -12.79 5.84 -5.18
C ASN A 181 -13.75 6.14 -4.01
N GLU A 182 -13.38 5.77 -2.79
CA GLU A 182 -14.18 6.04 -1.60
C GLU A 182 -14.16 7.53 -1.22
N VAL A 183 -13.02 8.20 -1.37
CA VAL A 183 -12.82 9.58 -0.90
C VAL A 183 -13.17 10.65 -1.93
N VAL A 184 -13.17 10.32 -3.23
CA VAL A 184 -13.60 11.27 -4.26
C VAL A 184 -15.13 11.46 -4.24
N PRO A 185 -15.64 12.63 -4.65
CA PRO A 185 -17.07 12.85 -4.82
C PRO A 185 -17.72 11.82 -5.73
N GLU A 186 -19.00 11.54 -5.53
CA GLU A 186 -19.73 10.49 -6.27
C GLU A 186 -19.60 10.61 -7.80
N HIS A 187 -19.69 11.82 -8.35
CA HIS A 187 -19.56 12.07 -9.79
C HIS A 187 -18.15 11.83 -10.35
N ALA A 188 -17.14 11.72 -9.48
CA ALA A 188 -15.74 11.49 -9.83
C ALA A 188 -15.29 10.05 -9.57
N ARG A 189 -16.20 9.17 -9.16
CA ARG A 189 -15.94 7.75 -8.89
C ARG A 189 -15.78 6.94 -10.17
N GLY A 190 -14.87 5.98 -10.14
CA GLY A 190 -14.77 4.91 -11.12
C GLY A 190 -15.91 3.89 -10.97
N SER A 191 -16.14 3.14 -12.04
CA SER A 191 -17.21 2.16 -12.19
C SER A 191 -16.74 0.72 -12.40
N HIS A 192 -15.43 0.49 -12.49
CA HIS A 192 -14.83 -0.80 -12.79
C HIS A 192 -15.34 -1.90 -11.83
N PRO A 193 -15.68 -3.11 -12.31
CA PRO A 193 -16.28 -4.17 -11.48
C PRO A 193 -15.50 -4.52 -10.21
N ARG A 194 -14.16 -4.45 -10.27
CA ARG A 194 -13.30 -4.68 -9.08
C ARG A 194 -13.55 -3.67 -7.96
N LEU A 195 -14.02 -2.46 -8.25
CA LEU A 195 -14.34 -1.45 -7.24
C LEU A 195 -15.61 -1.81 -6.44
N GLN A 196 -16.50 -2.62 -7.02
CA GLN A 196 -17.79 -2.97 -6.43
C GLN A 196 -17.67 -4.08 -5.37
N THR A 197 -16.60 -4.88 -5.43
CA THR A 197 -16.37 -6.02 -4.52
C THR A 197 -16.01 -5.63 -3.08
N ALA A 198 -15.68 -4.36 -2.80
CA ALA A 198 -15.38 -3.89 -1.45
C ALA A 198 -16.65 -3.56 -0.62
N HIS A 199 -17.74 -3.14 -1.26
CA HIS A 199 -18.96 -2.71 -0.56
C HIS A 199 -19.84 -3.88 -0.04
N ALA A 200 -19.74 -5.06 -0.66
CA ALA A 200 -20.55 -6.22 -0.29
C ALA A 200 -20.09 -6.90 1.02
N VAL A 201 -18.80 -6.80 1.38
CA VAL A 201 -18.26 -7.45 2.58
C VAL A 201 -18.55 -6.65 3.87
N GLN A 202 -18.63 -5.33 3.80
CA GLN A 202 -19.02 -4.48 4.95
C GLN A 202 -20.54 -4.49 5.21
N THR A 203 -21.36 -4.55 4.15
CA THR A 203 -22.82 -4.64 4.31
C THR A 203 -23.27 -6.02 4.81
N ALA A 204 -22.56 -7.09 4.46
CA ALA A 204 -22.84 -8.43 4.98
C ALA A 204 -22.43 -8.63 6.46
N THR A 205 -21.44 -7.89 6.96
CA THR A 205 -20.98 -8.00 8.36
C THR A 205 -21.77 -7.12 9.33
N SER A 206 -22.48 -6.10 8.84
CA SER A 206 -23.37 -5.28 9.67
C SER A 206 -24.77 -5.87 9.88
N GLY A 207 -25.08 -7.00 9.23
CA GLY A 207 -26.38 -7.69 9.31
C GLY A 207 -26.42 -8.93 10.22
N VAL A 208 -25.32 -9.29 10.87
CA VAL A 208 -25.30 -10.41 11.83
C VAL A 208 -25.62 -9.87 13.23
N VAL A 209 -26.90 -9.90 13.59
CA VAL A 209 -27.30 -9.82 15.00
C VAL A 209 -26.81 -11.11 15.67
N SER A 210 -25.90 -10.98 16.62
CA SER A 210 -25.46 -12.09 17.48
C SER A 210 -26.67 -12.72 18.20
N PRO A 211 -26.82 -14.05 18.22
CA PRO A 211 -27.85 -14.72 19.01
C PRO A 211 -27.35 -14.86 20.45
N VAL A 212 -27.28 -13.76 21.19
CA VAL A 212 -27.06 -13.78 22.65
C VAL A 212 -27.91 -12.69 23.28
N ASP A 213 -29.24 -12.77 23.13
CA ASP A 213 -30.21 -12.03 23.95
C ASP A 213 -31.64 -12.61 23.79
N ALA A 214 -31.75 -13.95 23.83
CA ALA A 214 -33.04 -14.65 23.71
C ALA A 214 -33.31 -15.66 24.84
N ALA A 215 -32.72 -15.47 26.02
CA ALA A 215 -32.98 -16.35 27.16
C ALA A 215 -32.91 -15.62 28.51
N GLN A 216 -33.84 -14.71 28.75
CA GLN A 216 -34.18 -14.25 30.10
C GLN A 216 -35.64 -13.80 30.14
N GLN A 217 -36.54 -14.79 30.08
CA GLN A 217 -37.92 -14.67 30.57
C GLN A 217 -38.46 -16.10 30.76
N ALA A 218 -38.28 -16.63 31.97
CA ALA A 218 -38.97 -17.83 32.42
C ALA A 218 -40.15 -17.41 33.32
N PRO A 219 -41.35 -18.01 33.17
CA PRO A 219 -42.51 -17.65 33.98
C PRO A 219 -42.48 -18.36 35.34
N VAL A 220 -42.97 -17.63 36.34
CA VAL A 220 -43.17 -18.04 37.74
C VAL A 220 -44.38 -18.97 37.85
N GLN A 221 -44.23 -20.09 38.57
CA GLN A 221 -45.34 -20.81 39.23
C GLN A 221 -44.88 -21.46 40.56
N PRO A 222 -45.82 -21.73 41.51
CA PRO A 222 -45.59 -21.54 42.95
C PRO A 222 -45.34 -22.82 43.78
N ALA A 223 -45.02 -22.57 45.05
CA ALA A 223 -44.50 -23.46 46.07
C ALA A 223 -45.44 -24.55 46.62
N ALA A 224 -44.85 -25.65 47.14
CA ALA A 224 -45.37 -26.41 48.29
C ALA A 224 -44.27 -27.28 48.96
N SER A 225 -44.48 -27.58 50.24
CA SER A 225 -43.50 -27.90 51.29
C SER A 225 -43.27 -29.40 51.63
N LYS A 226 -42.20 -29.60 52.43
CA LYS A 226 -42.00 -30.55 53.58
C LYS A 226 -41.55 -32.00 53.35
N ALA A 227 -40.42 -32.35 54.00
CA ALA A 227 -40.22 -33.43 55.00
C ALA A 227 -38.73 -33.88 54.97
N VAL A 228 -37.87 -33.54 55.95
CA VAL A 228 -37.54 -34.32 57.17
C VAL A 228 -37.47 -35.84 56.96
N ARG A 229 -36.25 -36.44 56.99
CA ARG A 229 -35.78 -37.31 58.09
C ARG A 229 -34.32 -37.78 57.91
N THR A 230 -33.75 -38.02 59.09
CA THR A 230 -32.41 -38.43 59.55
C THR A 230 -31.93 -39.85 59.21
N THR A 231 -30.67 -40.10 59.61
CA THR A 231 -29.93 -41.37 59.82
C THR A 231 -29.20 -41.90 58.58
N GLY A 232 -27.93 -42.30 58.61
CA GLY A 232 -26.94 -42.43 59.67
C GLY A 232 -25.84 -43.40 59.19
N LYS A 233 -24.68 -43.38 59.89
CA LYS A 233 -23.72 -44.49 60.05
C LYS A 233 -22.78 -44.77 58.85
N GLU A 234 -21.48 -44.41 58.85
CA GLU A 234 -20.32 -44.89 59.65
C GLU A 234 -19.57 -46.07 58.99
N ALA A 235 -18.24 -46.02 59.15
CA ALA A 235 -17.19 -47.04 58.91
C ALA A 235 -16.76 -47.28 57.45
N ASP A 236 -15.51 -47.06 57.01
CA ASP A 236 -14.15 -47.38 57.51
C ASP A 236 -13.63 -48.74 56.96
N ARG A 237 -12.37 -48.71 56.48
CA ARG A 237 -11.47 -49.83 56.04
C ARG A 237 -11.81 -50.55 54.72
N GLU A 238 -10.87 -51.07 53.92
CA GLU A 238 -9.45 -51.41 54.10
C GLU A 238 -8.82 -51.61 52.70
N THR A 239 -7.49 -51.41 52.64
CA THR A 239 -6.50 -51.86 51.62
C THR A 239 -6.54 -51.28 50.20
#